data_AF-W4IDY9-F1
#
_entry.id   AF-W4IDY9-F1
#
_cell.length_a   1.000
_cell.length_b   1.000
_cell.length_c   1.000
_cell.angle_alpha   90.00
_cell.angle_beta   90.00
_cell.angle_gamma   90.00
#
_symmetry.space_group_name_H-M   'P 1'
#
loop_
_entity.id
_entity.type
_entity.pdbx_description
1 polymer ?
#
loop_
_entity_poly.entity_id
_entity_poly.type
_entity_poly.pdbx_seq_one_letter_code
_entity_poly.pdbx_strand_id
1 'polypeptide(L)'
;MNHSEYHDDIPIISKCNVCLCEITESAAYEYIEYENSYIERLQETDKNDLSDALAVFVQADKIFTQHWIMFQLYTILFEGYRDTSQWEKAIYYQMQRIKYAIDVIPRANYVLAWLYEELGEIHANSISTDILSTENDFTITFEEK
;
A
#
# COMPACT_ATOMS: atom_id res chain seq x y z
N MET A 1 36.12 -37.11 -6.62
CA MET A 1 34.68 -36.90 -6.37
C MET A 1 34.36 -35.52 -6.90
N ASN A 2 33.51 -35.44 -7.93
CA ASN A 2 33.22 -34.21 -8.67
C ASN A 2 32.58 -33.17 -7.74
N HIS A 3 33.14 -31.96 -7.81
CA HIS A 3 32.53 -30.72 -7.32
C HIS A 3 31.21 -30.51 -8.05
N SER A 4 30.15 -30.33 -7.29
CA SER A 4 28.87 -29.84 -7.78
C SER A 4 28.62 -28.53 -7.04
N GLU A 5 29.39 -27.51 -7.43
CA GLU A 5 29.06 -26.11 -7.19
C GLU A 5 27.79 -25.81 -8.03
N TYR A 6 26.62 -26.07 -7.45
CA TYR A 6 25.40 -25.41 -7.91
C TYR A 6 25.44 -23.98 -7.38
N HIS A 7 26.23 -23.14 -8.04
CA HIS A 7 25.87 -21.73 -8.15
C HIS A 7 24.74 -21.70 -9.17
N ASP A 8 23.51 -21.99 -8.72
CA ASP A 8 22.34 -21.52 -9.44
C ASP A 8 22.41 -19.99 -9.35
N ASP A 9 23.03 -19.37 -10.36
CA ASP A 9 23.00 -17.93 -10.58
C ASP A 9 21.54 -17.55 -10.82
N ILE A 10 20.81 -17.30 -9.72
CA ILE A 10 19.44 -16.79 -9.80
C ILE A 10 19.56 -15.47 -10.58
N PRO A 11 18.96 -15.37 -11.77
CA PRO A 11 19.10 -14.19 -12.58
C PRO A 11 18.53 -13.00 -11.80
N ILE A 12 19.34 -11.95 -11.66
CA ILE A 12 19.00 -10.72 -10.95
C ILE A 12 17.79 -10.02 -11.60
N ILE A 13 17.51 -10.33 -12.87
CA ILE A 13 16.56 -9.62 -13.71
C ILE A 13 15.56 -10.61 -14.31
N SER A 14 14.29 -10.27 -14.19
CA SER A 14 13.20 -10.93 -14.94
C SER A 14 12.71 -10.01 -16.06
N LYS A 15 12.13 -10.60 -17.11
CA LYS A 15 11.54 -9.83 -18.22
C LYS A 15 10.29 -9.11 -17.75
N CYS A 16 10.06 -7.91 -18.30
CA CYS A 16 8.83 -7.17 -18.03
C CYS A 16 7.59 -8.02 -18.39
N ASN A 17 6.63 -8.12 -17.48
CA ASN A 17 5.40 -8.89 -17.66
C ASN A 17 4.44 -8.32 -18.74
N VAL A 18 4.64 -7.07 -19.18
CA VAL A 18 3.81 -6.43 -20.22
C VAL A 18 4.49 -6.48 -21.59
N CYS A 19 5.72 -5.94 -21.70
CA CYS A 19 6.40 -5.81 -23.00
C CYS A 19 7.46 -6.89 -23.27
N LEU A 20 7.75 -7.75 -22.29
CA LEU A 20 8.76 -8.82 -22.35
C LEU A 20 10.19 -8.33 -22.61
N CYS A 21 10.44 -7.02 -22.50
CA CYS A 21 11.78 -6.45 -22.56
C CYS A 21 12.61 -6.86 -21.34
N GLU A 22 13.89 -7.05 -21.57
CA GLU A 22 14.90 -7.32 -20.56
C GLU A 22 15.72 -6.04 -20.37
N ILE A 23 15.94 -5.65 -19.12
CA ILE A 23 16.75 -4.47 -18.80
C ILE A 23 18.23 -4.89 -18.72
N THR A 24 19.13 -3.93 -18.93
CA THR A 24 20.57 -4.18 -18.76
C THR A 24 20.93 -4.32 -17.29
N GLU A 25 22.00 -5.06 -16.98
CA GLU A 25 22.52 -5.18 -15.61
C GLU A 25 22.84 -3.83 -14.98
N SER A 26 23.38 -2.88 -15.77
CA SER A 26 23.64 -1.52 -15.28
C SER A 26 22.37 -0.81 -14.81
N ALA A 27 21.26 -0.97 -15.52
CA ALA A 27 19.98 -0.40 -15.12
C ALA A 27 19.43 -1.11 -13.88
N ALA A 28 19.58 -2.43 -13.79
CA ALA A 28 19.16 -3.18 -12.61
C ALA A 28 19.87 -2.70 -11.33
N TYR A 29 21.18 -2.45 -11.39
CA TYR A 29 21.92 -1.88 -10.25
C TYR A 29 21.42 -0.49 -9.85
N GLU A 30 21.06 0.38 -10.81
CA GLU A 30 20.46 1.68 -10.52
C GLU A 30 19.12 1.53 -9.77
N TYR A 31 18.27 0.58 -10.18
CA TYR A 31 17.02 0.29 -9.47
C TYR A 31 17.23 -0.29 -8.07
N ILE A 32 18.31 -1.04 -7.84
CA ILE A 32 18.69 -1.53 -6.51
C ILE A 32 19.16 -0.36 -5.62
N GLU A 33 19.89 0.62 -6.18
CA GLU A 33 20.25 1.84 -5.45
C GLU A 33 18.99 2.65 -5.06
N TYR A 34 18.03 2.78 -5.98
CA TYR A 34 16.73 3.38 -5.65
C TYR A 34 16.01 2.59 -4.54
N GLU A 35 15.96 1.25 -4.63
CA GLU A 35 15.37 0.42 -3.57
C GLU A 35 15.96 0.74 -2.20
N ASN A 36 17.30 0.73 -2.07
CA ASN A 36 17.97 1.03 -0.82
C ASN A 36 17.65 2.44 -0.29
N SER A 37 17.62 3.44 -1.17
CA SER A 37 17.24 4.80 -0.80
C SER A 37 15.80 4.89 -0.27
N TYR A 38 14.86 4.15 -0.87
CA TYR A 38 13.47 4.11 -0.37
C TYR A 38 13.34 3.32 0.94
N ILE A 39 14.18 2.32 1.20
CA ILE A 39 14.22 1.63 2.50
C ILE A 39 14.62 2.61 3.60
N GLU A 40 15.64 3.42 3.38
CA GLU A 40 16.04 4.48 4.30
C GLU A 40 14.91 5.51 4.46
N ARG A 41 14.32 5.97 3.36
CA ARG A 41 13.24 6.95 3.39
C ARG A 41 12.01 6.45 4.16
N LEU A 42 11.69 5.16 4.07
CA LEU A 42 10.60 4.53 4.80
C LEU A 42 10.79 4.58 6.32
N GLN A 43 12.03 4.55 6.81
CA GLN A 43 12.30 4.66 8.26
C GLN A 43 11.93 6.04 8.82
N GLU A 44 11.93 7.05 7.96
CA GLU A 44 11.57 8.43 8.29
C GLU A 44 10.11 8.76 7.92
N THR A 45 9.39 7.84 7.26
CA THR A 45 8.01 8.06 6.83
C THR A 45 7.05 7.51 7.87
N ASP A 46 6.10 8.32 8.32
CA ASP A 46 5.16 7.96 9.38
C ASP A 46 3.73 8.40 9.04
N LYS A 47 2.74 7.74 9.62
CA LYS A 47 1.31 8.01 9.41
C LYS A 47 0.86 9.36 9.95
N ASN A 48 1.64 9.94 10.86
CA ASN A 48 1.35 11.24 11.46
C ASN A 48 1.61 12.41 10.49
N ASP A 49 2.43 12.22 9.45
CA ASP A 49 2.62 13.17 8.36
C ASP A 49 2.14 12.58 7.02
N LEU A 50 0.82 12.57 6.85
CA LEU A 50 0.18 12.07 5.63
C LEU A 50 0.58 12.82 4.37
N SER A 51 0.90 14.12 4.46
CA SER A 51 1.28 14.92 3.29
C SER A 51 2.64 14.46 2.77
N ASP A 52 3.59 14.26 3.67
CA ASP A 52 4.89 13.73 3.34
C ASP A 52 4.82 12.28 2.85
N ALA A 53 4.09 11.40 3.55
CA ALA A 53 3.91 10.01 3.14
C ALA A 53 3.28 9.90 1.73
N LEU A 54 2.32 10.76 1.40
CA LEU A 54 1.72 10.80 0.06
C LEU A 54 2.72 11.28 -1.00
N ALA A 55 3.57 12.26 -0.67
CA ALA A 55 4.61 12.73 -1.59
C ALA A 55 5.63 11.63 -1.89
N VAL A 56 6.07 10.88 -0.87
CA VAL A 56 6.95 9.71 -1.03
C VAL A 56 6.27 8.65 -1.89
N PHE A 57 5.00 8.35 -1.61
CA PHE A 57 4.21 7.39 -2.40
C PHE A 57 4.15 7.75 -3.89
N VAL A 58 3.84 9.01 -4.22
CA VAL A 58 3.73 9.45 -5.63
C VAL A 58 5.06 9.33 -6.39
N GLN A 59 6.20 9.46 -5.71
CA GLN A 59 7.50 9.22 -6.34
C GLN A 59 7.82 7.72 -6.43
N ALA A 60 7.49 6.94 -5.41
CA ALA A 60 7.69 5.49 -5.37
C ALA A 60 6.89 4.77 -6.47
N ASP A 61 5.66 5.21 -6.75
CA ASP A 61 4.75 4.61 -7.75
C ASP A 61 5.29 4.67 -9.18
N LYS A 62 6.25 5.56 -9.45
CA LYS A 62 6.93 5.66 -10.76
C LYS A 62 8.03 4.61 -10.95
N ILE A 63 8.51 4.04 -9.85
CA ILE A 63 9.69 3.18 -9.81
C ILE A 63 9.26 1.74 -9.52
N PHE A 64 8.37 1.56 -8.54
CA PHE A 64 7.99 0.25 -8.06
C PHE A 64 6.64 -0.19 -8.61
N THR A 65 6.61 -1.41 -9.14
CA THR A 65 5.36 -2.11 -9.45
C THR A 65 5.31 -3.39 -8.64
N GLN A 66 4.23 -3.57 -7.87
CA GLN A 66 4.03 -4.78 -7.04
C GLN A 66 5.21 -5.09 -6.10
N HIS A 67 5.73 -4.07 -5.42
CA HIS A 67 6.89 -4.19 -4.52
C HIS A 67 6.51 -4.06 -3.04
N TRP A 68 7.27 -4.68 -2.14
CA TRP A 68 6.97 -4.65 -0.70
C TRP A 68 7.06 -3.24 -0.10
N ILE A 69 7.90 -2.36 -0.66
CA ILE A 69 7.96 -0.93 -0.31
C ILE A 69 6.60 -0.25 -0.54
N MET A 70 5.94 -0.56 -1.67
CA MET A 70 4.61 -0.04 -1.95
C MET A 70 3.59 -0.56 -0.95
N PHE A 71 3.69 -1.84 -0.54
CA PHE A 71 2.84 -2.39 0.50
C PHE A 71 3.00 -1.65 1.85
N GLN A 72 4.22 -1.27 2.22
CA GLN A 72 4.47 -0.46 3.42
C GLN A 72 3.89 0.95 3.30
N LEU A 73 4.08 1.62 2.16
CA LEU A 73 3.49 2.94 1.91
C LEU A 73 1.96 2.91 1.94
N TYR A 74 1.35 1.89 1.34
CA TYR A 74 -0.10 1.68 1.44
C TYR A 74 -0.55 1.49 2.88
N THR A 75 0.23 0.79 3.70
CA THR A 75 -0.08 0.58 5.13
C THR A 75 -0.01 1.89 5.92
N ILE A 76 1.03 2.70 5.71
CA ILE A 76 1.17 4.02 6.36
C ILE A 76 0.00 4.95 5.99
N LEU A 77 -0.30 5.04 4.69
CA LEU A 77 -1.39 5.89 4.20
C LEU A 77 -2.76 5.39 4.69
N PHE A 78 -2.99 4.08 4.65
CA PHE A 78 -4.17 3.45 5.20
C PHE A 78 -4.39 3.83 6.66
N GLU A 79 -3.39 3.62 7.52
CA GLU A 79 -3.51 3.91 8.94
C GLU A 79 -3.77 5.39 9.19
N GLY A 80 -3.04 6.30 8.55
CA GLY A 80 -3.26 7.72 8.75
C GLY A 80 -4.63 8.20 8.24
N TYR A 81 -5.11 7.68 7.10
CA TYR A 81 -6.46 8.02 6.62
C TYR A 81 -7.58 7.42 7.49
N ARG A 82 -7.38 6.20 8.02
CA ARG A 82 -8.29 5.59 9.00
C ARG A 82 -8.34 6.42 10.27
N ASP A 83 -7.18 6.79 10.81
CA ASP A 83 -7.07 7.54 12.07
C ASP A 83 -7.64 8.98 11.93
N THR A 84 -7.71 9.53 10.71
CA THR A 84 -8.36 10.81 10.38
C THR A 84 -9.79 10.68 9.83
N SER A 85 -10.40 9.49 9.90
CA SER A 85 -11.77 9.22 9.41
C SER A 85 -12.01 9.55 7.93
N GLN A 86 -10.96 9.57 7.10
CA GLN A 86 -11.07 9.72 5.65
C GLN A 86 -11.33 8.36 5.00
N TRP A 87 -12.55 7.85 5.20
CA TRP A 87 -12.90 6.45 4.92
C TRP A 87 -12.69 6.03 3.48
N GLU A 88 -13.10 6.84 2.49
CA GLU A 88 -12.94 6.49 1.06
C GLU A 88 -11.47 6.22 0.69
N LYS A 89 -10.54 7.06 1.19
CA LYS A 89 -9.11 6.91 0.94
C LYS A 89 -8.57 5.69 1.68
N ALA A 90 -8.97 5.49 2.94
CA ALA A 90 -8.57 4.32 3.70
C ALA A 90 -9.01 3.01 3.00
N ILE A 91 -10.24 2.94 2.50
CA ILE A 91 -10.75 1.80 1.71
C ILE A 91 -9.88 1.57 0.47
N TYR A 92 -9.58 2.64 -0.29
CA TYR A 92 -8.73 2.53 -1.48
C TYR A 92 -7.37 1.90 -1.16
N TYR A 93 -6.66 2.40 -0.14
CA TYR A 93 -5.34 1.86 0.22
C TYR A 93 -5.42 0.46 0.80
N GLN A 94 -6.49 0.12 1.54
CA GLN A 94 -6.71 -1.25 2.01
C GLN A 94 -6.89 -2.24 0.86
N MET A 95 -7.63 -1.84 -0.18
CA MET A 95 -7.79 -2.67 -1.38
C MET A 95 -6.45 -2.90 -2.11
N GLN A 96 -5.57 -1.89 -2.15
CA GLN A 96 -4.22 -2.07 -2.73
C GLN A 96 -3.36 -3.02 -1.89
N ARG A 97 -3.42 -2.95 -0.55
CA ARG A 97 -2.74 -3.90 0.36
C ARG A 97 -3.22 -5.34 0.10
N ILE A 98 -4.52 -5.55 -0.03
CA ILE A 98 -5.12 -6.85 -0.33
C ILE A 98 -4.65 -7.37 -1.69
N LYS A 99 -4.68 -6.54 -2.73
CA LYS A 99 -4.22 -6.92 -4.08
C LYS A 99 -2.77 -7.42 -4.05
N TYR A 100 -1.88 -6.68 -3.39
CA TYR A 100 -0.49 -7.10 -3.21
C TYR A 100 -0.39 -8.43 -2.44
N ALA A 101 -1.10 -8.56 -1.31
CA ALA A 101 -1.03 -9.75 -0.46
C ALA A 101 -1.52 -11.02 -1.16
N ILE A 102 -2.58 -10.92 -1.99
CA ILE A 102 -3.09 -12.05 -2.78
C ILE A 102 -2.03 -12.53 -3.77
N ASP A 103 -1.38 -11.61 -4.47
CA ASP A 103 -0.44 -12.00 -5.52
C ASP A 103 0.88 -12.57 -4.94
N VAL A 104 1.34 -12.05 -3.81
CA VAL A 104 2.62 -12.45 -3.19
C VAL A 104 2.45 -13.64 -2.23
N ILE A 105 1.34 -13.70 -1.49
CA ILE A 105 1.08 -14.74 -0.48
C ILE A 105 -0.35 -15.31 -0.67
N PRO A 106 -0.61 -16.06 -1.76
CA PRO A 106 -1.95 -16.45 -2.18
C PRO A 106 -2.64 -17.48 -1.28
N ARG A 107 -1.91 -18.07 -0.33
CA ARG A 107 -2.47 -19.07 0.59
C ARG A 107 -3.11 -18.39 1.79
N ALA A 108 -4.14 -19.03 2.35
CA ALA A 108 -4.76 -18.58 3.58
C ALA A 108 -3.71 -18.35 4.67
N ASN A 109 -3.64 -17.11 5.15
CA ASN A 109 -2.70 -16.66 6.16
C ASN A 109 -3.33 -15.54 6.98
N TYR A 110 -2.80 -15.31 8.18
CA TYR A 110 -3.34 -14.31 9.11
C TYR A 110 -3.29 -12.89 8.56
N VAL A 111 -2.27 -12.55 7.75
CA VAL A 111 -2.17 -11.21 7.15
C VAL A 111 -3.35 -10.96 6.22
N LEU A 112 -3.62 -11.88 5.29
CA LEU A 112 -4.75 -11.74 4.37
C LEU A 112 -6.10 -11.75 5.10
N ALA A 113 -6.26 -12.61 6.11
CA ALA A 113 -7.48 -12.64 6.93
C ALA A 113 -7.73 -11.30 7.62
N TRP A 114 -6.71 -10.74 8.27
CA TRP A 114 -6.80 -9.45 8.95
C TRP A 114 -7.06 -8.30 7.96
N LEU A 115 -6.42 -8.31 6.79
CA LEU A 115 -6.68 -7.27 5.78
C LEU A 115 -8.16 -7.23 5.36
N TYR A 116 -8.83 -8.38 5.23
CA TYR A 116 -10.26 -8.42 4.94
C TYR A 116 -11.14 -8.03 6.14
N GLU A 117 -10.73 -8.40 7.36
CA GLU A 117 -11.41 -7.98 8.59
C GLU A 117 -11.39 -6.44 8.74
N GLU A 118 -10.20 -5.82 8.63
CA GLU A 118 -10.03 -4.36 8.67
C GLU A 118 -10.84 -3.65 7.57
N LEU A 119 -10.93 -4.25 6.37
CA LEU A 119 -11.74 -3.70 5.29
C LEU A 119 -13.23 -3.68 5.69
N GLY A 120 -13.72 -4.75 6.31
CA GLY A 120 -15.09 -4.83 6.82
C GLY A 120 -15.37 -3.77 7.90
N GLU A 121 -14.45 -3.61 8.85
CA GLU A 121 -14.57 -2.59 9.91
C GLU A 121 -14.65 -1.18 9.33
N ILE A 122 -13.80 -0.85 8.35
CA ILE A 122 -13.79 0.49 7.76
C ILE A 122 -15.06 0.77 6.95
N HIS A 123 -15.58 -0.22 6.22
CA HIS A 123 -16.88 -0.06 5.56
C HIS A 123 -18.00 0.19 6.57
N ALA A 124 -18.02 -0.54 7.69
CA ALA A 124 -19.01 -0.33 8.74
C ALA A 124 -18.89 1.08 9.37
N ASN A 125 -17.67 1.56 9.61
CA ASN A 125 -17.39 2.89 10.16
C ASN A 125 -17.78 4.01 9.18
N SER A 126 -17.50 3.83 7.88
CA SER A 126 -17.90 4.76 6.83
C SER A 126 -19.41 4.94 6.82
N ILE A 127 -20.15 3.83 6.74
CA ILE A 127 -21.63 3.84 6.72
C ILE A 127 -22.18 4.47 8.00
N SER A 128 -21.60 4.13 9.17
CA SER A 128 -22.02 4.69 10.45
C SER A 128 -21.81 6.21 10.51
N THR A 129 -20.70 6.72 9.97
CA THR A 129 -20.42 8.15 9.88
C THR A 129 -21.41 8.86 8.96
N ASP A 130 -21.74 8.24 7.83
CA ASP A 130 -22.72 8.78 6.88
C ASP A 130 -24.12 8.86 7.51
N ILE A 131 -24.54 7.83 8.25
CA ILE A 131 -25.82 7.84 8.98
C ILE A 131 -25.84 8.97 10.03
N LEU A 132 -24.80 9.08 10.86
CA LEU A 132 -24.74 10.11 11.90
C LEU A 132 -24.70 11.54 11.35
N SER A 133 -24.08 11.74 10.19
CA SER A 133 -24.06 13.05 9.53
C SER A 133 -25.43 13.42 8.95
N THR A 134 -26.18 12.46 8.42
CA THR A 134 -27.52 12.68 7.84
C THR A 134 -28.63 12.83 8.90
N GLU A 135 -28.50 12.25 10.09
CA GLU A 135 -29.48 12.44 11.17
C GLU A 135 -29.47 13.88 11.74
N ASN A 136 -28.35 14.60 11.66
CA ASN A 136 -28.26 16.00 12.09
C ASN A 136 -29.02 16.99 11.18
N ASP A 137 -29.32 16.61 9.93
CA ASP A 137 -30.08 17.44 8.99
C ASP A 137 -31.57 17.59 9.36
N PHE A 138 -32.07 16.82 10.34
CA PHE A 138 -33.46 16.92 10.81
C PHE A 138 -33.65 17.88 12.00
N THR A 139 -32.64 18.67 12.37
CA THR A 139 -32.80 19.74 13.37
C THR A 139 -33.60 20.91 12.78
N ILE A 140 -34.91 20.86 12.96
CA ILE A 140 -35.82 21.97 12.64
C ILE A 140 -35.41 23.19 13.46
N THR A 141 -34.79 24.18 12.81
CA THR A 141 -34.60 25.51 13.38
C THR A 141 -35.96 26.17 13.49
N PHE A 142 -36.52 26.24 14.70
CA PHE A 142 -37.65 27.12 14.96
C PHE A 142 -37.15 28.57 14.97
N GLU A 143 -37.45 29.32 13.90
CA GLU A 143 -37.35 30.78 13.93
C GLU A 143 -38.45 31.33 14.84
N GLU A 144 -38.07 31.79 16.03
CA GLU A 144 -38.96 32.58 16.89
C GLU A 144 -39.25 33.92 16.20
N LYS A 145 -40.54 34.18 15.91
CA LYS A 145 -41.06 35.47 15.42
C LYS A 145 -41.46 36.38 16.57
#